data_AF-A0A917CVE2-F1
#
_entry.id   AF-A0A917CVE2-F1
#
_cell.length_a   1.000
_cell.length_b   1.000
_cell.length_c   1.000
_cell.angle_alpha   90.00
_cell.angle_beta   90.00
_cell.angle_gamma   90.00
#
_symmetry.space_group_name_H-M   'P 1'
#
loop_
_entity.id
_entity.type
_entity.pdbx_description
1 polymer ?
#
loop_
_entity_poly.entity_id
_entity_poly.type
_entity_poly.pdbx_seq_one_letter_code
_entity_poly.pdbx_strand_id
1 'polypeptide(L)' 'MNLEGIKGQVFLSYTEEFKMKAIQLYLTGSESYKVVAERLGIRNCTQLKVWVGKYQNGEHSIHVRAHQAL' A
#
# COMPACT_ATOMS: atom_id res chain seq x y z
N MET A 1 -14.32 25.60 20.27
CA MET A 1 -14.40 25.79 18.80
C MET A 1 -13.96 24.49 18.17
N ASN A 2 -14.87 23.80 17.49
CA ASN A 2 -14.67 22.47 16.90
C ASN A 2 -13.94 22.60 15.57
N LEU A 3 -12.75 22.01 15.46
CA LEU A 3 -12.03 21.85 14.19
C LEU A 3 -12.41 20.49 13.59
N GLU A 4 -13.63 20.40 13.09
CA GLU A 4 -14.05 19.38 12.12
C GLU A 4 -13.36 19.69 10.78
N GLY A 5 -12.09 19.29 10.65
CA GLY A 5 -11.26 19.49 9.47
C GLY A 5 -11.03 18.18 8.73
N ILE A 6 -11.95 17.86 7.83
CA ILE A 6 -11.93 16.86 6.75
C ILE A 6 -10.57 16.14 6.60
N LYS A 7 -10.43 14.93 7.16
CA LYS A 7 -9.33 14.02 6.83
C LYS A 7 -9.57 13.46 5.43
N GLY A 8 -9.42 14.31 4.40
CA GLY A 8 -9.38 13.87 3.02
C GLY A 8 -8.29 12.82 2.89
N GLN A 9 -8.68 11.59 2.57
CA GLN A 9 -7.74 10.50 2.38
C GLN A 9 -6.93 10.83 1.12
N VAL A 10 -5.74 11.40 1.28
CA VAL A 10 -4.83 11.61 0.15
C VAL A 10 -4.38 10.22 -0.31
N PHE A 11 -4.94 9.77 -1.42
CA PHE A 11 -4.52 8.56 -2.10
C PHE A 11 -3.17 8.85 -2.76
N LEU A 12 -2.09 8.57 -2.03
CA LEU A 12 -0.76 8.48 -2.63
C LEU A 12 -0.80 7.35 -3.67
N SER A 13 -0.65 7.73 -4.93
CA SER A 13 -0.50 6.77 -6.01
C SER A 13 0.95 6.28 -6.04
N TYR A 14 1.13 4.99 -5.80
CA TYR A 14 2.42 4.33 -5.94
C TYR A 14 2.50 3.69 -7.33
N THR A 15 3.62 3.90 -8.02
CA THR A 15 3.90 3.21 -9.29
C THR A 15 3.94 1.71 -9.07
N GLU A 16 3.65 0.94 -10.12
CA GLU A 16 3.72 -0.52 -10.06
C GLU A 16 5.13 -1.00 -9.66
N GLU A 17 6.17 -0.41 -10.23
CA GLU A 17 7.57 -0.69 -9.88
C GLU A 17 7.83 -0.51 -8.38
N PHE A 18 7.33 0.58 -7.79
CA PHE A 18 7.47 0.82 -6.36
C PHE A 18 6.75 -0.25 -5.53
N LYS A 19 5.52 -0.61 -5.92
CA LYS A 19 4.76 -1.66 -5.24
C LYS A 19 5.49 -3.01 -5.30
N MET A 20 6.02 -3.37 -6.47
CA MET A 20 6.79 -4.60 -6.67
C MET A 20 8.06 -4.61 -5.83
N LYS A 21 8.80 -3.50 -5.78
CA LYS A 21 9.97 -3.36 -4.90
C LYS A 21 9.60 -3.53 -3.43
N ALA A 22 8.48 -2.97 -3.00
CA ALA A 22 8.00 -3.11 -1.63
C ALA A 22 7.60 -4.56 -1.29
N ILE A 23 6.88 -5.23 -2.20
CA ILE A 23 6.52 -6.65 -2.07
C ILE A 23 7.79 -7.50 -1.99
N GLN A 24 8.73 -7.31 -2.91
CA GLN A 24 9.96 -8.09 -2.95
C GLN A 24 10.79 -7.91 -1.68
N LEU A 25 10.94 -6.66 -1.20
CA LEU A 25 11.64 -6.37 0.05
C LEU A 25 11.00 -7.09 1.25
N TYR A 26 9.67 -7.13 1.31
CA TYR A 26 8.95 -7.89 2.34
C TYR A 26 9.17 -9.41 2.19
N LEU A 27 9.08 -9.96 0.98
CA LEU A 27 9.20 -11.40 0.73
C LEU A 27 10.62 -11.94 0.96
N THR A 28 11.65 -11.15 0.66
CA THR A 28 13.05 -11.53 0.88
C THR A 28 13.56 -11.17 2.28
N GLY A 29 12.86 -10.28 2.97
CA GLY A 29 13.23 -9.81 4.30
C GLY A 29 12.62 -10.66 5.42
N SER A 30 13.09 -10.42 6.64
CA SER A 30 12.45 -10.92 7.88
C SER A 30 11.71 -9.81 8.62
N GLU A 31 11.59 -8.63 8.00
CA GLU A 31 10.98 -7.45 8.57
C GLU A 31 9.45 -7.54 8.54
N SER A 32 8.78 -7.01 9.56
CA SER A 32 7.31 -6.92 9.56
C SER A 32 6.80 -5.92 8.52
N TYR A 33 5.53 -6.06 8.11
CA TYR A 33 4.87 -5.10 7.22
C TYR A 33 5.01 -3.64 7.66
N LYS A 34 4.99 -3.38 8.98
CA LYS A 34 5.12 -2.03 9.54
C LYS A 34 6.51 -1.46 9.27
N VAL A 35 7.55 -2.23 9.55
CA VAL A 35 8.95 -1.82 9.37
C VAL A 35 9.25 -1.54 7.90
N VAL A 36 8.82 -2.44 7.00
CA VAL A 36 8.99 -2.25 5.55
C VAL A 36 8.24 -1.00 5.06
N ALA A 37 7.02 -0.77 5.57
CA ALA A 37 6.24 0.41 5.22
C ALA A 37 6.89 1.71 5.71
N GLU A 38 7.37 1.75 6.95
CA GLU A 38 8.09 2.92 7.51
C GLU A 38 9.37 3.20 6.71
N ARG A 39 10.15 2.16 6.40
CA ARG A 39 11.40 2.27 5.63
C ARG A 39 11.19 2.82 4.22
N LEU A 40 10.07 2.47 3.59
CA LEU A 40 9.72 2.91 2.23
C LEU A 40 8.84 4.17 2.19
N GLY A 41 8.47 4.73 3.34
CA GLY A 41 7.54 5.87 3.40
C GLY A 41 6.12 5.53 2.95
N ILE A 42 5.71 4.27 3.08
CA ILE A 42 4.34 3.83 2.81
C ILE A 42 3.46 4.28 3.97
N ARG A 43 2.46 5.11 3.67
CA ARG A 43 1.62 5.76 4.68
C ARG A 43 0.88 4.78 5.58
N ASN A 44 0.48 3.61 5.06
CA ASN A 44 -0.21 2.59 5.81
C ASN A 44 0.32 1.20 5.44
N CYS A 45 0.84 0.45 6.42
CA CYS A 45 1.33 -0.92 6.23
C CYS A 45 0.25 -1.88 5.71
N THR A 46 -1.03 -1.56 5.91
CA THR A 46 -2.17 -2.29 5.31
C THR A 46 -2.13 -2.26 3.78
N GLN A 47 -1.63 -1.18 3.15
CA GLN A 47 -1.47 -1.13 1.70
C GLN A 47 -0.46 -2.17 1.22
N LEU A 48 0.67 -2.28 1.92
CA LEU A 48 1.68 -3.30 1.63
C LEU A 48 1.11 -4.71 1.80
N LYS A 49 0.32 -4.95 2.86
CA LYS A 49 -0.36 -6.24 3.06
C LYS A 49 -1.28 -6.61 1.91
N VAL A 50 -2.06 -5.65 1.40
CA VAL A 50 -2.93 -5.86 0.23
C VAL A 50 -2.11 -6.19 -1.02
N TRP A 51 -1.00 -5.47 -1.27
CA TRP A 51 -0.14 -5.74 -2.43
C TRP A 51 0.50 -7.12 -2.37
N VAL A 52 1.03 -7.51 -1.21
CA VAL A 52 1.61 -8.85 -1.00
C VAL A 52 0.55 -9.93 -1.18
N GLY A 53 -0.65 -9.74 -0.64
CA GLY A 53 -1.75 -10.69 -0.80
C GLY A 53 -2.16 -10.88 -2.27
N LYS A 54 -2.26 -9.79 -3.04
CA LYS A 54 -2.54 -9.85 -4.48
C LYS A 54 -1.44 -10.59 -5.24
N TYR A 55 -0.18 -10.26 -4.95
CA TYR A 55 0.98 -10.92 -5.57
C TYR A 55 1.00 -12.43 -5.28
N GLN A 56 0.76 -12.83 -4.04
CA GLN A 56 0.70 -14.25 -3.64
C GLN A 56 -0.50 -15.00 -4.25
N ASN A 57 -1.60 -14.30 -4.53
CA ASN A 57 -2.75 -14.87 -5.22
C ASN A 57 -2.54 -14.99 -6.75
N GLY A 58 -1.36 -14.63 -7.27
CA GLY A 58 -1.07 -14.62 -8.70
C GLY A 58 -1.75 -13.48 -9.47
N GLU A 59 -2.32 -12.50 -8.76
CA GLU A 59 -2.93 -11.32 -9.37
C GLU A 59 -1.80 -10.34 -9.75
N HIS A 60 -1.39 -10.36 -11.02
CA HIS A 60 -0.39 -9.42 -11.55
C HIS A 60 -0.86 -7.96 -11.47
N SER A 61 -2.18 -7.75 -11.45
CA SER A 61 -2.82 -6.45 -11.43
C SER A 61 -2.89 -5.87 -10.01
N ILE A 62 -1.81 -5.25 -9.53
CA ILE A 62 -1.84 -4.44 -8.29
C ILE A 62 -2.52 -3.07 -8.52
N HIS A 63 -3.65 -3.05 -9.22
CA HIS A 63 -4.52 -1.88 -9.28
C HIS A 63 -5.32 -1.84 -7.99
N VAL A 64 -5.12 -0.77 -7.21
CA VAL A 64 -6.08 -0.39 -6.17
C VAL A 64 -7.31 0.05 -6.96
N ARG A 65 -8.41 -0.71 -6.85
CA ARG A 65 -9.67 -0.32 -7.46
C ARG A 65 -10.01 1.08 -6.94
N ALA A 66 -9.91 2.09 -7.79
CA ALA A 66 -10.60 3.34 -7.55
C ALA A 66 -12.08 2.97 -7.47
N HIS A 67 -12.72 3.38 -6.39
CA HIS A 67 -14.15 3.23 -6.20
C HIS A 67 -14.83 4.06 -7.30
N GLN A 68 -15.19 3.44 -8.43
CA GLN A 68 -16.19 4.01 -9.32
C GLN A 68 -17.53 3.90 -8.58
N ALA A 69 -17.86 4.95 -7.83
CA ALA A 69 -19.25 5.23 -7.54
C ALA A 69 -19.88 5.75 -8.84
N LEU A 70 -20.94 5.07 -9.27
CA LEU A 70 -21.86 5.54 -10.31
C LEU A 70 -22.59 6.81 -9.85
#